data_AF-A0A4S2VNB9-F1
#
_entry.id   AF-A0A4S2VNB9-F1
#
_cell.length_a   1.000
_cell.length_b   1.000
_cell.length_c   1.000
_cell.angle_alpha   90.00
_cell.angle_beta   90.00
_cell.angle_gamma   90.00
#
_symmetry.space_group_name_H-M   'P 1'
#
loop_
_entity.id
_entity.type
_entity.pdbx_description
1 polymer ?
#
loop_
_entity_poly.entity_id
_entity_poly.type
_entity_poly.pdbx_seq_one_letter_code
_entity_poly.pdbx_strand_id
1 'polypeptide(L)'
;MTVSVRAVLAAVLAAGALSACGADEDRLQYATDYSGHAPLGVVGYPTSDSLRVTQELVWRLADGRPGALESLAADPDDKGAREEIEKTAQNWIRAYRQGAGGKVTAEFYDEGSVRQVVVVYFHDTAQIKVFQVRITGRTGEGGWRVTMREPDPKEDQGAPDWVPRTPGGLGSKTPL
;
A
#
# COMPACT_ATOMS: atom_id res chain seq x y z
N MET A 1 57.30 -41.51 5.36
CA MET A 1 56.48 -41.91 4.18
C MET A 1 55.19 -42.47 4.77
N THR A 2 53.97 -41.96 4.61
CA THR A 2 53.28 -41.20 3.54
C THR A 2 51.94 -40.62 4.08
N VAL A 3 51.68 -39.34 3.77
CA VAL A 3 50.43 -38.63 3.36
C VAL A 3 49.02 -38.97 3.93
N SER A 4 48.42 -37.95 4.58
CA SER A 4 47.05 -37.36 4.56
C SER A 4 45.76 -38.14 4.23
N VAL A 5 44.70 -37.85 5.00
CA VAL A 5 43.34 -37.55 4.47
C VAL A 5 42.76 -36.28 5.14
N ARG A 6 42.21 -35.41 4.28
CA ARG A 6 41.58 -34.07 4.45
C ARG A 6 40.23 -34.17 5.19
N ALA A 7 39.91 -33.30 6.16
CA ALA A 7 39.32 -31.94 6.06
C ALA A 7 37.80 -31.87 5.74
N VAL A 8 37.14 -30.99 6.52
CA VAL A 8 35.90 -30.24 6.28
C VAL A 8 34.55 -30.95 6.51
N LEU A 9 33.91 -30.60 7.64
CA LEU A 9 32.46 -30.42 7.68
C LEU A 9 32.17 -29.09 8.41
N ALA A 10 32.15 -28.01 7.65
CA ALA A 10 31.66 -26.72 8.08
C ALA A 10 30.58 -26.25 7.09
N ALA A 11 29.52 -25.66 7.65
CA ALA A 11 28.53 -24.79 7.02
C ALA A 11 27.46 -25.42 6.10
N VAL A 12 26.35 -25.89 6.69
CA VAL A 12 25.02 -25.94 6.01
C VAL A 12 23.90 -25.44 6.96
N LEU A 13 24.14 -24.38 7.74
CA LEU A 13 23.09 -23.75 8.59
C LEU A 13 22.96 -22.23 8.42
N ALA A 14 23.76 -21.59 7.55
CA ALA A 14 23.82 -20.13 7.47
C ALA A 14 22.86 -19.50 6.43
N ALA A 15 22.07 -20.28 5.70
CA ALA A 15 21.20 -19.74 4.64
C ALA A 15 19.76 -19.41 5.10
N GLY A 16 19.34 -19.84 6.29
CA GLY A 16 17.97 -19.63 6.80
C GLY A 16 17.77 -18.42 7.72
N ALA A 17 18.86 -17.76 8.15
CA ALA A 17 18.79 -16.69 9.15
C ALA A 17 18.54 -15.30 8.54
N LEU A 18 18.85 -15.08 7.27
CA LEU A 18 18.78 -13.75 6.65
C LEU A 18 17.36 -13.33 6.26
N SER A 19 16.48 -14.29 5.93
CA SER A 19 15.07 -14.01 5.62
C SER A 19 14.19 -13.88 6.86
N ALA A 20 14.64 -14.39 8.02
CA ALA A 20 13.91 -14.27 9.27
C ALA A 20 14.00 -12.86 9.87
N CYS A 21 15.15 -12.19 9.79
CA CYS A 21 15.31 -10.84 10.32
C CYS A 21 14.44 -9.80 9.59
N GLY A 22 14.33 -9.87 8.27
CA GLY A 22 13.53 -8.90 7.50
C GLY A 22 12.02 -8.97 7.83
N ALA A 23 11.49 -10.18 8.02
CA ALA A 23 10.08 -10.35 8.39
C ALA A 23 9.76 -9.80 9.80
N ASP A 24 10.71 -9.93 10.74
CA ASP A 24 10.56 -9.36 12.08
C ASP A 24 10.67 -7.83 12.08
N GLU A 25 11.55 -7.26 11.24
CA GLU A 25 11.67 -5.81 11.04
C GLU A 25 10.40 -5.22 10.42
N ASP A 26 9.88 -5.81 9.35
CA ASP A 26 8.63 -5.37 8.70
C ASP A 26 7.44 -5.44 9.66
N ARG A 27 7.37 -6.50 10.47
CA ARG A 27 6.31 -6.66 11.48
C ARG A 27 6.42 -5.61 12.57
N LEU A 28 7.64 -5.33 13.05
CA LEU A 28 7.89 -4.31 14.07
C LEU A 28 7.58 -2.91 13.54
N GLN A 29 7.97 -2.62 12.31
CA GLN A 29 7.68 -1.36 11.64
C GLN A 29 6.17 -1.16 11.50
N TYR A 30 5.45 -2.17 11.00
CA TYR A 30 4.00 -2.12 10.90
C TYR A 30 3.32 -1.92 12.26
N ALA A 31 3.76 -2.62 13.31
CA ALA A 31 3.20 -2.45 14.65
C ALA A 31 3.45 -1.04 15.20
N THR A 32 4.65 -0.49 14.95
CA THR A 32 5.01 0.89 15.31
C THR A 32 4.10 1.88 14.59
N ASP A 33 3.98 1.77 13.27
CA ASP A 33 3.08 2.62 12.47
C ASP A 33 1.63 2.51 12.95
N TYR A 34 1.14 1.29 13.19
CA TYR A 34 -0.22 1.06 13.66
C TYR A 34 -0.51 1.76 15.00
N SER A 35 0.44 1.74 15.93
CA SER A 35 0.30 2.44 17.22
C SER A 35 0.41 3.96 17.12
N GLY A 36 1.09 4.46 16.08
CA GLY A 36 1.34 5.88 15.86
C GLY A 36 0.23 6.61 15.09
N HIS A 37 -0.74 5.88 14.54
CA HIS A 37 -1.77 6.43 13.66
C HIS A 37 -3.19 6.14 14.13
N ALA A 38 -4.13 6.95 13.67
CA ALA A 38 -5.55 6.69 13.88
C ALA A 38 -5.96 5.35 13.21
N PRO A 39 -6.81 4.53 13.86
CA PRO A 39 -7.33 3.31 13.24
C PRO A 39 -8.14 3.63 11.98
N LEU A 40 -7.91 2.85 10.92
CA LEU A 40 -8.68 2.94 9.68
C LEU A 40 -10.06 2.28 9.86
N GLY A 41 -11.13 3.03 9.61
CA GLY A 41 -12.45 2.43 9.46
C GLY A 41 -12.52 1.59 8.19
N VAL A 42 -13.13 0.41 8.23
CA VAL A 42 -13.16 -0.53 7.11
C VAL A 42 -14.60 -0.88 6.73
N VAL A 43 -14.92 -0.80 5.45
CA VAL A 43 -16.20 -1.22 4.86
C VAL A 43 -15.89 -2.12 3.65
N GLY A 44 -16.74 -3.12 3.41
CA GLY A 44 -16.58 -4.05 2.29
C GLY A 44 -15.73 -5.27 2.64
N TYR A 45 -15.04 -5.82 1.64
CA TYR A 45 -14.44 -7.16 1.71
C TYR A 45 -12.95 -7.14 1.31
N PRO A 46 -12.07 -6.53 2.11
CA PRO A 46 -10.63 -6.59 1.83
C PRO A 46 -10.05 -7.99 2.08
N THR A 47 -8.94 -8.28 1.41
CA THR A 47 -8.01 -9.30 1.89
C THR A 47 -7.13 -8.71 2.99
N SER A 48 -6.45 -9.55 3.77
CA SER A 48 -5.52 -9.06 4.80
C SER A 48 -4.43 -8.15 4.20
N ASP A 49 -3.96 -8.47 2.99
CA ASP A 49 -2.86 -7.75 2.35
C ASP A 49 -3.35 -6.48 1.64
N SER A 50 -4.56 -6.50 1.02
CA SER A 50 -5.15 -5.28 0.45
C SER A 50 -5.52 -4.27 1.55
N LEU A 51 -5.95 -4.75 2.72
CA LEU A 51 -6.15 -3.92 3.91
C LEU A 51 -4.83 -3.32 4.40
N ARG A 52 -3.78 -4.14 4.53
CA ARG A 52 -2.46 -3.69 5.00
C ARG A 52 -1.91 -2.57 4.14
N VAL A 53 -1.82 -2.76 2.81
CA VAL A 53 -1.25 -1.74 1.92
C VAL A 53 -2.08 -0.45 1.92
N THR A 54 -3.40 -0.55 2.11
CA THR A 54 -4.29 0.61 2.23
C THR A 54 -4.05 1.38 3.52
N GLN A 55 -3.83 0.69 4.64
CA GLN A 55 -3.47 1.32 5.91
C GLN A 55 -2.14 2.04 5.80
N GLU A 56 -1.11 1.37 5.26
CA GLU A 56 0.20 1.96 5.03
C GLU A 56 0.11 3.19 4.14
N LEU A 57 -0.67 3.15 3.04
CA LEU A 57 -0.90 4.31 2.18
C LEU A 57 -1.44 5.51 2.98
N VAL A 58 -2.50 5.31 3.78
CA VAL A 58 -3.09 6.38 4.60
C VAL A 58 -2.09 6.93 5.61
N TRP A 59 -1.30 6.05 6.25
CA TRP A 59 -0.24 6.48 7.19
C TRP A 59 0.86 7.27 6.49
N ARG A 60 1.31 6.85 5.30
CA ARG A 60 2.34 7.58 4.53
C ARG A 60 1.83 8.93 4.02
N LEU A 61 0.54 9.04 3.71
CA LEU A 61 -0.10 10.34 3.44
C LEU A 61 -0.06 11.25 4.67
N ALA A 62 -0.41 10.73 5.85
CA ALA A 62 -0.39 11.49 7.11
C ALA A 62 1.03 11.95 7.49
N ASP A 63 2.02 11.05 7.35
CA ASP A 63 3.44 11.32 7.55
C ASP A 63 3.94 12.44 6.61
N GLY A 64 3.39 12.53 5.40
CA GLY A 64 3.77 13.52 4.40
C GLY A 64 5.20 13.33 3.85
N ARG A 65 5.67 12.08 3.78
CA ARG A 65 7.00 11.71 3.27
C ARG A 65 6.88 11.06 1.89
N PRO A 66 7.18 11.77 0.77
CA PRO A 66 6.98 11.26 -0.60
C PRO A 66 7.64 9.91 -0.85
N GLY A 67 8.94 9.75 -0.56
CA GLY A 67 9.63 8.48 -0.79
C GLY A 67 9.06 7.27 -0.04
N ALA A 68 8.42 7.49 1.12
CA ALA A 68 7.74 6.41 1.85
C ALA A 68 6.40 6.05 1.22
N LEU A 69 5.72 7.01 0.59
CA LEU A 69 4.50 6.77 -0.17
C LEU A 69 4.80 6.10 -1.52
N GLU A 70 5.84 6.56 -2.22
CA GLU A 70 6.33 6.00 -3.48
C GLU A 70 6.73 4.53 -3.37
N SER A 71 7.23 4.09 -2.21
CA SER A 71 7.61 2.68 -2.01
C SER A 71 6.43 1.71 -2.07
N LEU A 72 5.20 2.21 -1.96
CA LEU A 72 3.98 1.42 -2.10
C LEU A 72 3.54 1.26 -3.56
N ALA A 73 4.17 1.97 -4.49
CA ALA A 73 3.76 2.01 -5.89
C ALA A 73 3.93 0.65 -6.60
N ALA A 74 3.00 0.37 -7.49
CA ALA A 74 3.08 -0.75 -8.42
C ALA A 74 4.02 -0.43 -9.58
N ASP A 75 4.88 -1.41 -9.90
CA ASP A 75 5.77 -1.43 -11.07
C ASP A 75 6.64 -0.16 -11.22
N PRO A 76 7.42 0.20 -10.19
CA PRO A 76 8.23 1.43 -10.21
C PRO A 76 9.34 1.44 -11.27
N ASP A 77 9.71 0.25 -11.78
CA ASP A 77 10.76 0.07 -12.78
C ASP A 77 10.25 0.14 -14.23
N ASP A 78 8.94 0.29 -14.43
CA ASP A 78 8.37 0.49 -15.77
C ASP A 78 8.88 1.80 -16.39
N LYS A 79 9.01 1.81 -17.72
CA LYS A 79 9.52 2.98 -18.45
C LYS A 79 8.65 4.22 -18.20
N GLY A 80 9.24 5.25 -17.60
CA GLY A 80 8.56 6.51 -17.26
C GLY A 80 7.85 6.51 -15.90
N ALA A 81 7.77 5.36 -15.23
CA ALA A 81 7.02 5.20 -13.98
C ALA A 81 7.52 6.06 -12.84
N ARG A 82 8.83 6.10 -12.67
CA ARG A 82 9.44 6.76 -11.51
C ARG A 82 9.03 8.22 -11.36
N GLU A 83 9.05 8.97 -12.46
CA GLU A 83 8.66 10.38 -12.47
C GLU A 83 7.15 10.55 -12.22
N GLU A 84 6.32 9.67 -12.80
CA GLU A 84 4.87 9.68 -12.58
C GLU A 84 4.52 9.38 -11.13
N ILE A 85 5.18 8.38 -10.53
CA ILE A 85 4.98 7.96 -9.14
C ILE A 85 5.41 9.07 -8.18
N GLU A 86 6.57 9.68 -8.40
CA GLU A 86 7.06 10.81 -7.60
C GLU A 86 6.06 11.97 -7.62
N LYS A 87 5.61 12.39 -8.81
CA LYS A 87 4.62 13.46 -8.96
C LYS A 87 3.28 13.10 -8.31
N THR A 88 2.80 11.88 -8.54
CA THR A 88 1.57 11.37 -7.92
C THR A 88 1.66 11.43 -6.39
N ALA A 89 2.77 10.96 -5.81
CA ALA A 89 2.98 10.96 -4.37
C ALA A 89 2.98 12.38 -3.78
N GLN A 90 3.67 13.31 -4.43
CA GLN A 90 3.68 14.73 -4.03
C GLN A 90 2.29 15.35 -4.11
N ASN A 91 1.54 15.08 -5.18
CA ASN A 91 0.18 15.57 -5.36
C ASN A 91 -0.75 15.03 -4.26
N TRP A 92 -0.75 13.71 -4.02
CA TRP A 92 -1.60 13.09 -3.02
C TRP A 92 -1.27 13.56 -1.60
N ILE A 93 0.02 13.72 -1.25
CA ILE A 93 0.41 14.29 0.05
C ILE A 93 -0.12 15.72 0.18
N ARG A 94 0.06 16.55 -0.84
CA ARG A 94 -0.43 17.93 -0.84
C ARG A 94 -1.95 17.99 -0.68
N ALA A 95 -2.67 17.08 -1.33
CA ALA A 95 -4.12 17.06 -1.34
C ALA A 95 -4.70 16.48 -0.04
N TYR A 96 -4.15 15.37 0.48
CA TYR A 96 -4.83 14.54 1.47
C TYR A 96 -4.14 14.44 2.82
N ARG A 97 -2.91 14.93 3.00
CA ARG A 97 -2.17 14.81 4.27
C ARG A 97 -2.98 15.25 5.49
N GLN A 98 -3.66 16.39 5.38
CA GLN A 98 -4.48 16.92 6.47
C GLN A 98 -5.60 15.94 6.84
N GLY A 99 -6.33 15.43 5.86
CA GLY A 99 -7.42 14.47 6.07
C GLY A 99 -6.92 13.11 6.57
N ALA A 100 -5.76 12.66 6.07
CA ALA A 100 -5.15 11.39 6.43
C ALA A 100 -4.65 11.34 7.88
N GLY A 101 -4.30 12.50 8.47
CA GLY A 101 -3.92 12.59 9.88
C GLY A 101 -5.08 12.46 10.88
N GLY A 102 -6.33 12.45 10.38
CA GLY A 102 -7.54 12.40 11.17
C GLY A 102 -8.29 11.07 11.08
N LYS A 103 -9.62 11.14 11.21
CA LYS A 103 -10.48 9.97 11.01
C LYS A 103 -10.59 9.65 9.53
N VAL A 104 -10.34 8.39 9.18
CA VAL A 104 -10.39 7.89 7.79
C VAL A 104 -11.22 6.61 7.72
N THR A 105 -11.98 6.44 6.63
CA THR A 105 -12.64 5.16 6.31
C THR A 105 -12.23 4.72 4.91
N ALA A 106 -11.81 3.48 4.75
CA ALA A 106 -11.62 2.83 3.46
C ALA A 106 -12.78 1.88 3.18
N GLU A 107 -13.38 2.01 2.01
CA GLU A 107 -14.36 1.09 1.47
C GLU A 107 -13.75 0.31 0.31
N PHE A 108 -13.76 -1.02 0.43
CA PHE A 108 -13.17 -1.95 -0.51
C PHE A 108 -14.27 -2.51 -1.41
N TYR A 109 -14.25 -2.10 -2.68
CA TYR A 109 -15.26 -2.44 -3.68
C TYR A 109 -14.94 -3.76 -4.38
N ASP A 110 -15.97 -4.58 -4.52
CA ASP A 110 -15.95 -5.92 -5.10
C ASP A 110 -14.97 -6.89 -4.38
N GLU A 111 -14.92 -8.14 -4.83
CA GLU A 111 -13.97 -9.12 -4.30
C GLU A 111 -12.56 -8.84 -4.83
N GLY A 112 -11.61 -8.63 -3.91
CA GLY A 112 -10.24 -8.29 -4.24
C GLY A 112 -9.29 -9.48 -4.35
N SER A 113 -9.48 -10.40 -5.30
CA SER A 113 -8.60 -11.58 -5.40
C SER A 113 -7.19 -11.25 -5.91
N VAL A 114 -7.06 -10.32 -6.87
CA VAL A 114 -5.77 -9.88 -7.44
C VAL A 114 -5.67 -8.36 -7.66
N ARG A 115 -6.82 -7.68 -7.61
CA ARG A 115 -6.97 -6.22 -7.74
C ARG A 115 -8.22 -5.80 -6.98
N GLN A 116 -8.21 -4.61 -6.41
CA GLN A 116 -9.36 -4.08 -5.68
C GLN A 116 -9.40 -2.57 -5.81
N VAL A 117 -10.59 -2.02 -6.05
CA VAL A 117 -10.84 -0.58 -5.99
C VAL A 117 -11.09 -0.20 -4.55
N VAL A 118 -10.41 0.83 -4.09
CA VAL A 118 -10.53 1.34 -2.72
C VAL A 118 -10.97 2.79 -2.79
N VAL A 119 -12.02 3.11 -2.05
CA VAL A 119 -12.50 4.48 -1.84
C VAL A 119 -12.17 4.88 -0.41
N VAL A 120 -11.37 5.92 -0.25
CA VAL A 120 -10.99 6.47 1.05
C VAL A 120 -11.73 7.78 1.30
N TYR A 121 -12.38 7.86 2.46
CA TYR A 121 -13.13 9.00 2.94
C TYR A 121 -12.35 9.65 4.08
N PHE A 122 -11.88 10.88 3.85
CA PHE A 122 -11.19 11.69 4.85
C PHE A 122 -12.22 12.57 5.56
N HIS A 123 -12.60 12.19 6.79
CA HIS A 123 -13.78 12.76 7.45
C HIS A 123 -13.60 14.23 7.82
N ASP A 124 -12.39 14.63 8.19
CA ASP A 124 -12.11 16.00 8.66
C ASP A 124 -12.04 17.03 7.52
N THR A 125 -11.73 16.57 6.30
CA THR A 125 -11.63 17.45 5.11
C THR A 125 -12.78 17.23 4.11
N ALA A 126 -13.65 16.25 4.35
CA ALA A 126 -14.71 15.80 3.44
C ALA A 126 -14.20 15.40 2.04
N GLN A 127 -12.90 15.13 1.91
CA GLN A 127 -12.29 14.68 0.67
C GLN A 127 -12.50 13.18 0.49
N ILE A 128 -12.63 12.76 -0.76
CA ILE A 128 -12.75 11.36 -1.14
C ILE A 128 -11.66 11.07 -2.18
N LYS A 129 -10.91 9.99 -1.97
CA LYS A 129 -9.90 9.50 -2.90
C LYS A 129 -10.25 8.10 -3.36
N VAL A 130 -10.15 7.85 -4.66
CA VAL A 130 -10.23 6.50 -5.24
C VAL A 130 -8.83 6.10 -5.72
N PHE A 131 -8.46 4.85 -5.46
CA PHE A 131 -7.27 4.24 -6.06
C PHE A 131 -7.48 2.73 -6.20
N GLN A 132 -6.59 2.10 -6.96
CA GLN A 132 -6.55 0.66 -7.09
C GLN A 132 -5.35 0.09 -6.33
N VAL A 133 -5.58 -1.01 -5.62
CA VAL A 133 -4.52 -1.88 -5.10
C VAL A 133 -4.51 -3.17 -5.91
N ARG A 134 -3.32 -3.74 -6.16
CA ARG A 134 -3.17 -4.96 -6.95
C ARG A 134 -1.94 -5.75 -6.57
N ILE A 135 -1.98 -7.04 -6.83
CA ILE A 135 -0.79 -7.89 -6.78
C ILE A 135 0.12 -7.54 -7.97
N THR A 136 1.42 -7.41 -7.72
CA THR A 136 2.45 -7.16 -8.74
C THR A 136 3.45 -8.31 -8.84
N GLY A 137 4.30 -8.27 -9.87
CA GLY A 137 5.14 -9.40 -10.25
C GLY A 137 4.39 -10.44 -11.08
N ARG A 138 5.14 -11.31 -11.76
CA ARG A 138 4.55 -12.29 -12.69
C ARG A 138 3.83 -13.41 -11.94
N THR A 139 4.30 -13.73 -10.74
CA THR A 139 3.81 -14.81 -9.87
C THR A 139 3.28 -14.29 -8.53
N GLY A 140 3.16 -12.96 -8.39
CA GLY A 140 2.73 -12.30 -7.15
C GLY A 140 3.85 -11.98 -6.17
N GLU A 141 5.10 -12.20 -6.56
CA GLU A 141 6.29 -11.94 -5.76
C GLU A 141 6.47 -10.46 -5.38
N GLY A 142 5.85 -9.54 -6.12
CA GLY A 142 5.86 -8.11 -5.80
C GLY A 142 4.89 -7.71 -4.69
N GLY A 143 4.00 -8.62 -4.30
CA GLY A 143 2.98 -8.40 -3.28
C GLY A 143 1.89 -7.41 -3.70
N TRP A 144 1.04 -7.01 -2.76
CA TRP A 144 0.03 -5.97 -2.98
C TRP A 144 0.69 -4.59 -3.02
N ARG A 145 0.37 -3.81 -4.05
CA ARG A 145 0.88 -2.46 -4.31
C ARG A 145 -0.24 -1.53 -4.75
N VAL A 146 0.04 -0.24 -4.74
CA VAL A 146 -0.89 0.82 -5.12
C VAL A 146 -0.60 1.28 -6.54
N THR A 147 -1.62 1.38 -7.39
CA THR A 147 -1.47 2.04 -8.68
C THR A 147 -1.34 3.56 -8.46
N MET A 148 -0.14 4.11 -8.69
CA MET A 148 0.18 5.52 -8.51
C MET A 148 0.62 6.14 -9.83
N ARG A 149 -0.35 6.49 -10.69
CA ARG A 149 -0.12 6.90 -12.09
C ARG A 149 -0.97 8.12 -12.47
N GLU A 150 -1.09 9.06 -11.55
CA GLU A 150 -1.90 10.28 -11.70
C GLU A 150 -1.01 11.52 -11.50
N PRO A 151 -0.05 11.76 -12.41
CA PRO A 151 0.91 12.85 -12.24
C PRO A 151 0.31 14.24 -12.46
N ASP A 152 -0.85 14.35 -13.14
CA ASP A 152 -1.59 15.61 -13.27
C ASP A 152 -2.45 15.83 -12.01
N PRO A 153 -2.25 16.93 -11.25
CA PRO A 153 -3.09 17.25 -10.10
C PRO A 153 -4.59 17.36 -10.39
N LYS A 154 -5.00 17.48 -11.66
CA LYS A 154 -6.41 17.48 -12.08
C LYS A 154 -7.01 16.08 -12.14
N GLU A 155 -6.21 15.05 -12.39
CA GLU A 155 -6.67 13.65 -12.34
C GLU A 155 -7.04 13.23 -10.92
N ASP A 156 -6.51 13.95 -9.93
CA ASP A 156 -6.81 13.78 -8.51
C ASP A 156 -8.01 14.62 -8.04
N GLN A 157 -8.70 15.34 -8.93
CA GLN A 157 -9.83 16.20 -8.57
C GLN A 157 -11.16 15.47 -8.64
N GLY A 158 -11.61 15.02 -7.48
CA GLY A 158 -12.97 14.56 -7.24
C GLY A 158 -13.15 13.07 -7.42
N ALA A 159 -13.97 12.49 -6.55
CA ALA A 159 -14.40 11.11 -6.72
C ALA A 159 -15.28 11.01 -7.97
N PRO A 160 -15.16 9.93 -8.77
CA PRO A 160 -16.08 9.64 -9.86
C PRO A 160 -17.55 9.69 -9.41
N ASP A 161 -18.46 10.05 -10.32
CA ASP A 161 -19.90 10.23 -10.01
C ASP A 161 -20.57 8.99 -9.40
N TRP A 162 -20.03 7.80 -9.64
CA TRP A 162 -20.56 6.56 -9.08
C TRP A 162 -20.25 6.40 -7.58
N VAL A 163 -19.27 7.12 -7.05
CA VAL A 163 -18.81 6.97 -5.67
C VAL A 163 -19.81 7.62 -4.71
N PRO A 164 -20.33 6.86 -3.72
CA PRO A 164 -21.22 7.41 -2.70
C PRO A 164 -20.54 8.52 -1.90
N ARG A 165 -21.35 9.48 -1.43
CA ARG A 165 -20.86 10.53 -0.51
C ARG A 165 -20.53 10.00 0.89
N THR A 166 -21.08 8.84 1.24
CA THR A 166 -20.92 8.20 2.55
C THR A 166 -20.50 6.74 2.38
N PRO A 167 -19.54 6.24 3.19
CA PRO A 167 -19.11 4.85 3.12
C PRO A 167 -20.28 3.86 3.21
N GLY A 168 -20.25 2.81 2.40
CA GLY A 168 -21.22 1.70 2.43
C GLY A 168 -22.50 1.93 1.63
N GLY A 169 -22.64 3.09 0.97
CA GLY A 169 -23.87 3.46 0.24
C GLY A 169 -24.26 2.49 -0.89
N LEU A 170 -23.32 1.71 -1.41
CA LEU A 170 -23.54 0.71 -2.48
C LEU A 170 -23.40 -0.74 -2.00
N GLY A 171 -23.27 -0.98 -0.69
CA GLY A 171 -22.93 -2.30 -0.18
C GLY A 171 -21.59 -2.82 -0.72
N SER A 172 -20.67 -1.90 -1.04
CA SER A 172 -19.32 -2.18 -1.55
C SER A 172 -19.28 -2.99 -2.84
N LYS A 173 -20.20 -2.68 -3.76
CA LYS A 173 -20.23 -3.20 -5.13
C LYS A 173 -20.11 -2.08 -6.13
N THR A 174 -19.27 -2.27 -7.14
CA THR A 174 -19.19 -1.30 -8.24
C THR A 174 -20.51 -1.35 -9.02
N PRO A 175 -21.15 -0.20 -9.31
CA PRO A 175 -22.35 -0.19 -10.13
C PRO A 175 -22.02 -0.66 -11.54
N LEU A 176 -22.83 -1.59 -12.07
CA LEU A 176 -22.73 -2.15 -13.42
C LEU A 176 -23.10 -1.13 -14.50
#